data_AF-A0A2V5UH22-F1
#
_entry.id   AF-A0A2V5UH22-F1
#
_cell.length_a   1.000
_cell.length_b   1.000
_cell.length_c   1.000
_cell.angle_alpha   90.00
_cell.angle_beta   90.00
_cell.angle_gamma   90.00
#
_symmetry.space_group_name_H-M   'P 1'
#
loop_
_entity.id
_entity.type
_entity.pdbx_description
1 polymer ?
#
loop_
_entity_poly.entity_id
_entity_poly.type
_entity_poly.pdbx_seq_one_letter_code
_entity_poly.pdbx_strand_id
1 'polypeptide(L)'
;MPIPNQPFAIRILTWFAGLASAGMFLSIFLMLLTIGPAIMGGEHVTRTEWLHIAAPLVAALGVLMALVCYALASRKAWSRHTVIAMFALIIVYATILGALNLLRHGIMWRAIINALVFGGACAWYFYLKPNVVTYFRELS
;
A
#
# COMPACT_ATOMS: atom_id res chain seq x y z
N MET A 1 29.71 -12.56 7.75
CA MET A 1 29.04 -13.45 6.79
C MET A 1 28.72 -12.63 5.54
N PRO A 2 28.86 -13.17 4.32
CA PRO A 2 28.50 -12.42 3.11
C PRO A 2 27.00 -12.14 3.09
N ILE A 3 26.61 -10.89 2.82
CA ILE A 3 25.20 -10.48 2.74
C ILE A 3 24.53 -11.30 1.60
N PRO A 4 23.42 -12.00 1.85
CA PRO A 4 22.74 -12.76 0.81
C PRO A 4 22.36 -11.86 -0.35
N ASN A 5 22.46 -12.40 -1.57
CA ASN A 5 21.90 -11.74 -2.73
C ASN A 5 20.40 -11.48 -2.48
N GLN A 6 19.99 -10.23 -2.67
CA GLN A 6 18.61 -9.82 -2.45
C GLN A 6 17.68 -10.66 -3.34
N PRO A 7 16.67 -11.35 -2.76
CA PRO A 7 15.72 -12.14 -3.51
C PRO A 7 15.12 -11.33 -4.67
N PHE A 8 15.01 -11.94 -5.85
CA PHE A 8 14.54 -11.27 -7.06
C PHE A 8 13.17 -10.58 -6.87
N ALA A 9 12.24 -11.27 -6.21
CA ALA A 9 10.93 -10.70 -5.90
C ALA A 9 11.00 -9.47 -4.98
N ILE A 10 11.98 -9.36 -4.07
CA ILE A 10 12.17 -8.13 -3.29
C ILE A 10 12.63 -6.98 -4.19
N ARG A 11 13.49 -7.24 -5.18
CA ARG A 11 13.91 -6.20 -6.14
C ARG A 11 12.73 -5.71 -6.98
N ILE A 12 11.84 -6.61 -7.40
CA ILE A 12 10.58 -6.25 -8.08
C ILE A 12 9.71 -5.40 -7.16
N LEU A 13 9.53 -5.81 -5.90
CA LEU A 13 8.72 -5.08 -4.93
C LEU A 13 9.26 -3.67 -4.66
N THR A 14 10.59 -3.48 -4.63
CA THR A 14 11.20 -2.15 -4.52
C THR A 14 10.78 -1.22 -5.66
N TRP A 15 10.93 -1.68 -6.91
CA TRP A 15 10.53 -0.90 -8.09
C TRP A 15 9.03 -0.65 -8.13
N PHE A 16 8.24 -1.67 -7.82
CA PHE A 16 6.80 -1.57 -7.74
C PHE A 16 6.37 -0.51 -6.71
N ALA A 17 6.96 -0.52 -5.51
CA ALA A 17 6.65 0.46 -4.48
C ALA A 17 7.00 1.89 -4.91
N GLY A 18 8.14 2.09 -5.56
CA GLY A 18 8.52 3.41 -6.11
C GLY A 18 7.55 3.91 -7.18
N LEU A 19 7.21 3.05 -8.16
CA LEU A 19 6.26 3.38 -9.22
C LEU A 19 4.84 3.62 -8.68
N ALA A 20 4.39 2.81 -7.72
CA ALA A 20 3.09 2.95 -7.10
C ALA A 20 2.98 4.27 -6.32
N SER A 21 4.03 4.65 -5.57
CA SER A 21 4.07 5.94 -4.87
C SER A 21 3.95 7.11 -5.86
N ALA A 22 4.75 7.09 -6.93
CA ALA A 22 4.68 8.12 -7.98
C ALA A 22 3.29 8.18 -8.62
N GLY A 23 2.69 7.03 -8.94
CA GLY A 23 1.34 6.94 -9.49
C GLY A 23 0.26 7.48 -8.55
N MET A 24 0.38 7.23 -7.23
CA MET A 24 -0.54 7.75 -6.22
C MET A 24 -0.50 9.28 -6.15
N PHE A 25 0.69 9.88 -6.07
CA PHE A 25 0.80 11.34 -6.07
C PHE A 25 0.38 11.96 -7.40
N LEU A 26 0.73 11.31 -8.52
CA LEU A 26 0.25 11.72 -9.84
C LEU A 26 -1.27 11.69 -9.92
N SER A 27 -1.94 10.67 -9.36
CA SER A 27 -3.41 10.60 -9.35
C SER A 27 -4.06 11.77 -8.59
N ILE A 28 -3.48 12.17 -7.46
CA ILE A 28 -3.93 13.34 -6.70
C ILE A 28 -3.71 14.61 -7.52
N PHE A 29 -2.53 14.75 -8.13
CA PHE A 29 -2.20 15.89 -8.97
C PHE A 29 -3.14 16.03 -10.17
N LEU A 30 -3.42 14.94 -10.89
CA LEU A 30 -4.37 14.91 -11.99
C LEU A 30 -5.78 15.27 -11.53
N MET A 31 -6.20 14.78 -10.36
CA MET A 31 -7.47 15.17 -9.76
C MET A 31 -7.51 16.66 -9.45
N LEU A 32 -6.42 17.27 -8.98
CA LEU A 32 -6.31 18.72 -8.76
C LEU A 32 -6.35 19.53 -10.06
N LEU A 33 -5.88 18.96 -11.18
CA LEU A 33 -5.94 19.57 -12.51
C LEU A 33 -7.24 19.30 -13.28
N THR A 34 -8.26 18.70 -12.65
CA THR A 34 -9.51 18.30 -13.32
C THR A 34 -9.32 17.32 -14.50
N ILE A 35 -8.28 16.48 -14.43
CA ILE A 35 -7.97 15.51 -15.48
C ILE A 35 -8.45 14.11 -15.06
N GLY A 36 -9.33 13.52 -15.86
CA GLY A 36 -9.82 12.14 -15.72
C GLY A 36 -11.03 11.97 -14.78
N PRO A 37 -11.70 10.81 -14.83
CA PRO A 37 -12.87 10.55 -13.99
C PRO A 37 -12.47 10.25 -12.54
N ALA A 38 -13.27 10.75 -11.61
CA ALA A 38 -13.17 10.38 -10.20
C ALA A 38 -13.83 9.02 -9.97
N ILE A 39 -13.01 8.00 -9.73
CA ILE A 39 -13.45 6.62 -9.50
C ILE A 39 -12.93 6.15 -8.14
N MET A 40 -13.82 5.58 -7.34
CA MET A 40 -13.50 5.00 -6.03
C MET A 40 -14.18 3.64 -5.93
N GLY A 41 -13.43 2.58 -5.64
CA GLY A 41 -14.02 1.26 -5.47
C GLY A 41 -14.76 0.71 -6.70
N GLY A 42 -14.43 1.17 -7.91
CA GLY A 42 -15.12 0.79 -9.15
C GLY A 42 -16.37 1.61 -9.45
N GLU A 43 -16.70 2.58 -8.61
CA GLU A 43 -17.85 3.46 -8.78
C GLU A 43 -17.41 4.88 -9.13
N HIS A 44 -18.18 5.56 -9.98
CA HIS A 44 -18.01 6.99 -10.22
C HIS A 44 -18.43 7.78 -8.98
N VAL A 45 -17.53 8.62 -8.48
CA VAL A 45 -17.78 9.52 -7.35
C VAL A 45 -17.56 10.96 -7.78
N THR A 46 -18.03 11.91 -6.98
CA THR A 46 -17.73 13.31 -7.28
C THR A 46 -16.27 13.63 -6.97
N ARG A 47 -15.72 14.65 -7.64
CA ARG A 47 -14.33 15.08 -7.42
C ARG A 47 -14.07 15.53 -5.98
N THR A 48 -15.00 16.31 -5.43
CA THR A 48 -14.92 16.82 -4.05
C THR A 48 -14.91 15.68 -3.05
N GLU A 49 -15.80 14.71 -3.23
CA GLU A 49 -15.87 13.48 -2.45
C GLU A 49 -14.58 12.65 -2.57
N TRP A 50 -14.06 12.46 -3.78
CA TRP A 50 -12.78 11.77 -3.96
C TRP A 50 -11.63 12.48 -3.25
N LEU A 51 -11.54 13.80 -3.34
CA LEU A 51 -10.49 14.59 -2.68
C LEU A 51 -10.62 14.60 -1.15
N HIS A 52 -11.83 14.51 -0.61
CA HIS A 52 -12.06 14.48 0.84
C HIS A 52 -11.91 13.08 1.44
N ILE A 53 -12.23 12.04 0.67
CA ILE A 53 -12.31 10.67 1.16
C ILE A 53 -11.15 9.81 0.66
N ALA A 54 -10.87 9.78 -0.64
CA ALA A 54 -9.80 8.93 -1.18
C ALA A 54 -8.43 9.58 -1.07
N ALA A 55 -8.30 10.87 -1.42
CA ALA A 55 -6.98 11.51 -1.50
C ALA A 55 -6.15 11.45 -0.20
N PRO A 56 -6.72 11.61 1.02
CA PRO A 56 -5.95 11.50 2.25
C PRO A 56 -5.33 10.11 2.43
N LEU A 57 -6.11 9.06 2.18
CA LEU A 57 -5.60 7.68 2.22
C LEU A 57 -4.57 7.45 1.12
N VAL A 58 -4.86 7.86 -0.12
CA VAL A 58 -3.93 7.70 -1.26
C VAL A 58 -2.60 8.40 -0.99
N ALA A 59 -2.62 9.60 -0.40
CA ALA A 59 -1.41 10.32 -0.01
C ALA A 59 -0.62 9.57 1.07
N ALA A 60 -1.30 9.10 2.13
CA ALA A 60 -0.67 8.32 3.19
C ALA A 60 -0.05 7.02 2.66
N LEU A 61 -0.76 6.29 1.79
CA LEU A 61 -0.24 5.11 1.11
C LEU A 61 0.93 5.45 0.18
N GLY A 62 0.88 6.60 -0.50
CA GLY A 62 1.96 7.09 -1.35
C GLY A 62 3.26 7.33 -0.57
N VAL A 63 3.15 7.92 0.62
CA VAL A 63 4.28 8.09 1.55
C VAL A 63 4.79 6.74 2.05
N LEU A 64 3.89 5.84 2.47
CA LEU A 64 4.28 4.51 2.93
C LEU A 64 4.96 3.70 1.83
N MET A 65 4.48 3.78 0.58
CA MET A 65 5.11 3.12 -0.56
C MET A 65 6.50 3.68 -0.87
N ALA A 66 6.70 5.01 -0.77
CA ALA A 66 8.02 5.61 -0.86
C ALA A 66 8.95 5.11 0.26
N LEU A 67 8.44 5.01 1.49
CA LEU A 67 9.18 4.50 2.63
C LEU A 67 9.54 3.01 2.46
N VAL A 68 8.61 2.19 1.94
CA VAL A 68 8.86 0.79 1.59
C VAL A 68 9.94 0.69 0.51
N CYS A 69 9.86 1.49 -0.54
CA CYS A 69 10.87 1.54 -1.60
C CYS A 69 12.25 1.86 -1.02
N TYR A 70 12.36 2.92 -0.23
CA TYR A 70 13.58 3.31 0.45
C TYR A 70 14.12 2.19 1.36
N ALA A 71 13.25 1.59 2.18
CA ALA A 71 13.62 0.58 3.15
C ALA A 71 14.11 -0.72 2.47
N LEU A 72 13.45 -1.15 1.39
CA LEU A 72 13.85 -2.33 0.62
C LEU A 72 15.13 -2.07 -0.18
N ALA A 73 15.29 -0.88 -0.77
CA ALA A 73 16.53 -0.48 -1.46
C ALA A 73 17.72 -0.41 -0.49
N SER A 74 17.48 0.11 0.72
CA SER A 74 18.47 0.23 1.80
C SER A 74 18.64 -1.06 2.62
N ARG A 75 18.00 -2.15 2.21
CA ARG A 75 18.04 -3.48 2.86
C ARG A 75 17.73 -3.42 4.36
N LYS A 76 16.78 -2.59 4.77
CA LYS A 76 16.41 -2.46 6.18
C LYS A 76 15.44 -3.58 6.59
N ALA A 77 15.74 -4.26 7.71
CA ALA A 77 14.92 -5.35 8.22
C ALA A 77 13.49 -4.93 8.59
N TRP A 78 13.29 -3.65 8.95
CA TRP A 78 11.97 -3.13 9.32
C TRP A 78 11.01 -2.91 8.14
N SER A 79 11.50 -3.02 6.90
CA SER A 79 10.68 -2.87 5.68
C SER A 79 9.46 -3.80 5.65
N ARG A 80 9.62 -5.05 6.12
CA ARG A 80 8.52 -6.03 6.22
C ARG A 80 7.38 -5.53 7.10
N HIS A 81 7.66 -4.83 8.19
CA HIS A 81 6.64 -4.30 9.09
C HIS A 81 5.90 -3.12 8.46
N THR A 82 6.60 -2.32 7.65
CA THR A 82 6.00 -1.17 6.94
C THR A 82 4.97 -1.62 5.91
N VAL A 83 5.27 -2.68 5.17
CA VAL A 83 4.31 -3.27 4.22
C VAL A 83 3.05 -3.75 4.94
N ILE A 84 3.18 -4.43 6.08
CA ILE A 84 2.02 -4.89 6.86
C ILE A 84 1.24 -3.72 7.45
N ALA A 85 1.92 -2.69 7.97
CA ALA A 85 1.29 -1.49 8.50
C ALA A 85 0.44 -0.77 7.44
N MET A 86 0.86 -0.79 6.17
CA MET A 86 0.09 -0.24 5.07
C MET A 86 -1.27 -0.93 4.90
N PHE A 87 -1.32 -2.26 4.95
CA PHE A 87 -2.59 -3.00 4.86
C PHE A 87 -3.48 -2.78 6.10
N ALA A 88 -2.87 -2.72 7.28
CA ALA A 88 -3.58 -2.37 8.50
C ALA A 88 -4.21 -0.98 8.41
N LEU A 89 -3.48 0.00 7.86
CA LEU A 89 -4.00 1.36 7.64
C LEU A 89 -5.21 1.36 6.69
N ILE A 90 -5.16 0.59 5.60
CA ILE A 90 -6.31 0.48 4.68
C ILE A 90 -7.53 -0.07 5.39
N ILE A 91 -7.37 -1.14 6.19
CA ILE A 91 -8.47 -1.76 6.93
C ILE A 91 -9.05 -0.75 7.93
N VAL A 92 -8.21 -0.15 8.77
CA VAL A 92 -8.65 0.81 9.78
C VAL A 92 -9.37 2.00 9.13
N TYR A 93 -8.80 2.56 8.06
CA TYR A 93 -9.40 3.70 7.37
C TYR A 93 -10.75 3.35 6.74
N ALA A 94 -10.84 2.20 6.05
CA ALA A 94 -12.09 1.74 5.45
C ALA A 94 -13.16 1.46 6.52
N THR A 95 -12.79 0.84 7.64
CA THR A 95 -13.71 0.57 8.76
C THR A 95 -14.22 1.87 9.41
N ILE A 96 -13.33 2.85 9.66
CA ILE A 96 -13.74 4.15 10.24
C ILE A 96 -14.72 4.86 9.31
N LEU A 97 -14.39 5.00 8.02
CA LEU A 97 -15.26 5.69 7.07
C LEU A 97 -16.58 4.95 6.83
N GLY A 98 -16.56 3.62 6.84
CA GLY A 98 -17.77 2.81 6.77
C GLY A 98 -18.65 2.97 8.01
N ALA A 99 -18.07 2.97 9.20
CA ALA A 99 -18.78 3.21 10.46
C ALA A 99 -19.41 4.61 10.52
N LEU A 100 -18.76 5.60 9.91
CA LEU A 100 -19.28 6.96 9.78
C LEU A 100 -20.29 7.13 8.63
N ASN A 101 -20.65 6.06 7.90
CA ASN A 101 -21.50 6.09 6.70
C ASN A 101 -21.02 7.06 5.60
N LEU A 102 -19.73 7.40 5.59
CA LEU A 102 -19.11 8.26 4.58
C LEU A 102 -18.72 7.48 3.31
N LEU A 103 -18.63 6.15 3.40
CA LEU A 103 -18.37 5.25 2.29
C LEU A 103 -19.57 4.34 2.04
N ARG A 104 -19.91 4.09 0.77
CA ARG A 104 -20.82 2.99 0.41
C ARG A 104 -20.25 1.69 0.94
N HIS A 105 -21.10 0.90 1.58
CA HIS A 105 -20.72 -0.36 2.22
C HIS A 105 -20.06 -1.34 1.23
N GLY A 106 -20.44 -1.32 -0.06
CA GLY A 106 -19.79 -2.11 -1.10
C GLY A 106 -18.32 -1.73 -1.34
N ILE A 107 -18.01 -0.43 -1.34
CA ILE A 107 -16.63 0.07 -1.48
C ILE A 107 -15.82 -0.31 -0.24
N MET A 108 -16.39 -0.13 0.95
CA MET A 108 -15.77 -0.54 2.22
C MET A 108 -15.41 -2.03 2.20
N TRP A 109 -16.36 -2.91 1.86
CA TRP A 109 -16.11 -4.35 1.95
C TRP A 109 -15.05 -4.79 0.94
N ARG A 110 -15.09 -4.25 -0.28
CA ARG A 110 -14.04 -4.50 -1.29
C ARG A 110 -12.66 -4.06 -0.80
N ALA A 111 -12.56 -2.89 -0.16
CA ALA A 111 -11.29 -2.41 0.38
C ALA A 111 -10.74 -3.35 1.46
N ILE A 112 -11.58 -3.76 2.42
CA ILE A 112 -11.15 -4.64 3.52
C ILE A 112 -10.79 -6.03 2.99
N ILE A 113 -11.60 -6.63 2.12
CA ILE A 113 -11.32 -7.96 1.55
C ILE A 113 -10.01 -7.93 0.76
N ASN A 114 -9.82 -6.94 -0.11
CA ASN A 114 -8.56 -6.80 -0.85
C ASN A 114 -7.37 -6.61 0.09
N ALA A 115 -7.50 -5.77 1.12
CA ALA A 115 -6.43 -5.54 2.08
C ALA A 115 -6.09 -6.80 2.89
N LEU A 116 -7.08 -7.62 3.26
CA LEU A 116 -6.86 -8.89 3.94
C LEU A 116 -6.20 -9.94 3.04
N VAL A 117 -6.66 -10.07 1.79
CA VAL A 117 -6.10 -11.02 0.83
C VAL A 117 -4.65 -10.67 0.50
N PHE A 118 -4.39 -9.42 0.09
CA PHE A 118 -3.03 -8.98 -0.24
C PHE A 118 -2.15 -8.87 1.01
N GLY A 119 -2.68 -8.38 2.12
CA GLY A 119 -1.97 -8.30 3.39
C GLY A 119 -1.59 -9.67 3.94
N GLY A 120 -2.48 -10.66 3.83
CA GLY A 120 -2.21 -12.05 4.17
C GLY A 120 -1.14 -12.68 3.28
N ALA A 121 -1.22 -12.45 1.97
CA ALA A 121 -0.18 -12.89 1.03
C ALA A 121 1.19 -12.25 1.33
N CYS A 122 1.22 -10.96 1.66
CA CYS A 122 2.44 -10.28 2.09
C CYS A 122 2.96 -10.84 3.42
N ALA A 123 2.09 -11.07 4.41
CA ALA A 123 2.48 -11.67 5.68
C ALA A 123 3.10 -13.06 5.49
N TRP A 124 2.49 -13.91 4.66
CA TRP A 124 3.07 -15.19 4.29
C TRP A 124 4.44 -15.03 3.60
N TYR A 125 4.54 -14.14 2.61
CA TYR A 125 5.77 -13.92 1.87
C TYR A 125 6.93 -13.44 2.76
N PHE A 126 6.67 -12.47 3.64
CA PHE A 126 7.71 -11.84 4.47
C PHE A 126 8.08 -12.64 5.72
N TYR A 127 7.15 -13.41 6.29
CA TYR A 127 7.36 -14.09 7.59
C TYR A 127 7.38 -15.61 7.53
N LEU A 128 6.85 -16.23 6.47
CA LEU A 128 6.76 -17.69 6.36
C LEU A 128 7.61 -18.27 5.23
N LYS A 129 7.84 -17.52 4.14
CA LYS A 129 8.61 -18.02 3.00
C LYS A 129 10.10 -18.22 3.36
N PRO A 130 10.64 -19.45 3.36
CA PRO A 130 11.93 -19.75 3.98
C PRO A 130 13.10 -18.89 3.49
N ASN A 131 13.24 -18.72 2.17
CA ASN A 131 14.33 -17.94 1.58
C ASN A 131 14.25 -16.43 1.90
N VAL A 132 13.05 -15.90 2.12
CA VAL A 132 12.83 -14.48 2.47
C VAL A 132 13.05 -14.26 3.96
N VAL A 133 12.58 -15.19 4.79
CA VAL A 133 12.80 -15.17 6.25
C VAL A 133 14.29 -15.20 6.57
N THR A 134 15.05 -16.09 5.93
CA THR A 134 16.51 -16.15 6.09
C THR A 134 17.16 -14.83 5.69
N TYR A 135 16.78 -14.28 4.53
CA TYR A 135 17.28 -12.97 4.08
C TYR A 135 17.04 -11.86 5.13
N PHE A 136 15.84 -11.77 5.69
CA PHE A 136 15.53 -10.74 6.69
C PHE A 136 16.13 -10.99 8.07
N ARG A 137 16.39 -12.26 8.44
CA ARG A 137 17.11 -12.61 9.67
C ARG A 137 18.58 -12.25 9.59
N GLU A 138 19.20 -12.31 8.41
CA GLU A 138 20.59 -11.91 8.22
C GLU A 138 20.78 -10.38 8.11
N LEU A 139 19.69 -9.63 7.95
CA LEU A 139 19.69 -8.17 7.93
C LEU A 139 19.45 -7.51 9.29
N SER A 140 19.04 -8.28 10.29
CA SER A 140 18.83 -7.82 11.68
C SER A 140 20.07 -8.04 12.52
#